data_AF-A0A1U9P6X5-F1
#
_entry.id   AF-A0A1U9P6X5-F1
#
_cell.length_a   1.000
_cell.length_b   1.000
_cell.length_c   1.000
_cell.angle_alpha   90.00
_cell.angle_beta   90.00
_cell.angle_gamma   90.00
#
_symmetry.space_group_name_H-M   'P 1'
#
loop_
_entity.id
_entity.type
_entity.pdbx_description
1 polymer ?
#
loop_
_entity_poly.entity_id
_entity_poly.type
_entity_poly.pdbx_seq_one_letter_code
_entity_poly.pdbx_strand_id
1 'polypeptide(L)'
;MKNHVTVGVDGSDESLAAARWAAREAVVRQVPLRLVHAVDWLLDPVLPGVGRQDADSWTDRAVAEAAEGLRRRHPRLEITTRCPTGRPAAALAAEAVDCALLVLGSRGLGGLTGFLLGSVALSTVAATDTPVVLVRSTGEPDTASESEAEPGAGAGIVVGIDIQEACDRVLTFAFEEAERRGCTLQVVHTWKMPPAYSYVPLFDSDNERDIQRSVARTVEDMLLPWRRRFPDVDVSTGVYEGSASERLVQASRGAGLVVVGRHLRHSPLGPHLGPVTHAVLHHTAAPVAVVAHP
;
A
#
# COMPACT_ATOMS: atom_id res chain seq x y z
N MET A 1 18.39 8.82 8.70
CA MET A 1 17.39 7.93 9.34
C MET A 1 16.04 8.37 8.85
N LYS A 2 15.27 7.48 8.23
CA LYS A 2 13.89 7.77 7.80
C LYS A 2 13.04 8.02 9.05
N ASN A 3 12.50 9.22 9.20
CA ASN A 3 12.01 9.71 10.50
C ASN A 3 10.59 10.26 10.48
N HIS A 4 9.83 10.07 9.41
CA HIS A 4 8.45 10.56 9.31
C HIS A 4 7.63 9.69 8.34
N VAL A 5 6.31 9.76 8.47
CA VAL A 5 5.37 9.28 7.45
C VAL A 5 5.03 10.47 6.54
N THR A 6 5.04 10.25 5.23
CA THR A 6 4.64 11.25 4.24
C THR A 6 3.31 10.86 3.62
N VAL A 7 2.40 11.82 3.46
CA VAL A 7 1.14 11.61 2.74
C VAL A 7 0.96 12.63 1.62
N GLY A 8 0.62 12.15 0.42
CA GLY A 8 0.20 13.00 -0.69
C GLY A 8 -1.26 13.42 -0.52
N VAL A 9 -1.53 14.73 -0.57
CA VAL A 9 -2.87 15.30 -0.45
C VAL A 9 -3.18 16.11 -1.71
N ASP A 10 -4.35 15.91 -2.31
CA ASP A 10 -4.83 16.71 -3.45
C ASP A 10 -6.26 17.24 -3.26
N GLY A 11 -6.86 17.02 -2.08
CA GLY A 11 -8.22 17.42 -1.77
C GLY A 11 -9.30 16.43 -2.18
N SER A 12 -8.96 15.35 -2.90
CA SER A 12 -9.89 14.25 -3.17
C SER A 12 -10.23 13.45 -1.90
N ASP A 13 -11.39 12.79 -1.90
CA ASP A 13 -11.82 11.90 -0.81
C ASP A 13 -10.78 10.81 -0.51
N GLU A 14 -10.16 10.24 -1.54
CA GLU A 14 -9.09 9.25 -1.40
C GLU A 14 -7.85 9.84 -0.73
N SER A 15 -7.46 11.06 -1.09
CA SER A 15 -6.31 11.72 -0.47
C SER A 15 -6.58 12.07 1.00
N LEU A 16 -7.82 12.43 1.35
CA LEU A 16 -8.23 12.67 2.74
C LEU A 16 -8.30 11.37 3.53
N ALA A 17 -8.79 10.29 2.93
CA ALA A 17 -8.76 8.95 3.53
C ALA A 17 -7.31 8.47 3.76
N ALA A 18 -6.43 8.71 2.79
CA ALA A 18 -4.99 8.46 2.91
C ALA A 18 -4.37 9.27 4.05
N ALA A 19 -4.74 10.55 4.20
CA ALA A 19 -4.24 11.41 5.28
C ALA A 19 -4.67 10.91 6.67
N ARG A 20 -5.93 10.46 6.83
CA ARG A 20 -6.41 9.84 8.07
C ARG A 20 -5.67 8.53 8.38
N TRP A 21 -5.50 7.68 7.37
CA TRP A 21 -4.75 6.42 7.53
C TRP A 21 -3.29 6.70 7.91
N ALA A 22 -2.63 7.63 7.23
CA ALA A 22 -1.25 8.02 7.48
C ALA A 22 -1.05 8.62 8.88
N ALA A 23 -2.03 9.37 9.41
CA ALA A 23 -1.97 9.91 10.76
C ALA A 23 -2.02 8.81 11.83
N ARG A 24 -2.92 7.83 11.68
CA ARG A 24 -2.94 6.64 12.57
C ARG A 24 -1.62 5.87 12.50
N GLU A 25 -1.10 5.69 11.30
CA GLU A 25 0.16 5.01 11.06
C GLU A 25 1.35 5.75 11.69
N ALA A 26 1.39 7.09 11.58
CA ALA A 26 2.42 7.92 12.19
C ALA A 26 2.39 7.85 13.72
N VAL A 27 1.18 7.77 14.32
CA VAL A 27 1.01 7.55 15.77
C VAL A 27 1.57 6.19 16.19
N VAL A 28 1.21 5.11 15.47
CA VAL A 28 1.71 3.75 15.73
C VAL A 28 3.24 3.69 15.63
N ARG A 29 3.82 4.40 14.67
CA ARG A 29 5.28 4.48 14.48
C ARG A 29 5.99 5.43 15.43
N GLN A 30 5.25 6.29 16.13
CA GLN A 30 5.79 7.39 16.94
C GLN A 30 6.72 8.32 16.16
N VAL A 31 6.31 8.69 14.94
CA VAL A 31 7.04 9.62 14.07
C VAL A 31 6.14 10.77 13.60
N PRO A 32 6.69 11.93 13.25
CA PRO A 32 5.92 13.02 12.63
C PRO A 32 5.21 12.59 11.34
N LEU A 33 4.13 13.31 11.03
CA LEU A 33 3.42 13.23 9.76
C LEU A 33 3.74 14.47 8.91
N ARG A 34 4.08 14.24 7.64
CA ARG A 34 4.26 15.29 6.63
C ARG A 34 3.18 15.19 5.56
N LEU A 35 2.37 16.22 5.41
CA LEU A 35 1.44 16.36 4.30
C LEU A 35 2.18 17.03 3.15
N VAL A 36 2.10 16.42 1.96
CA VAL A 36 2.73 16.92 0.74
C VAL A 36 1.66 17.16 -0.30
N HIS A 37 1.64 18.35 -0.88
CA HIS A 37 0.83 18.67 -2.03
C HIS A 37 1.73 19.18 -3.15
N ALA A 38 1.84 18.40 -4.23
CA ALA A 38 2.72 18.75 -5.35
C ALA A 38 1.93 19.46 -6.46
N VAL A 39 2.38 20.65 -6.83
CA VAL A 39 1.72 21.48 -7.85
C VAL A 39 2.58 21.55 -9.12
N ASP A 40 2.00 21.22 -10.26
CA ASP A 40 2.65 21.36 -11.57
C ASP A 40 2.19 22.64 -12.28
N TRP A 41 2.94 23.72 -12.08
CA TRP A 41 2.65 25.02 -12.68
C TRP A 41 2.78 25.05 -14.21
N LEU A 42 3.37 24.03 -14.83
CA LEU A 42 3.63 24.01 -16.28
C LEU A 42 2.46 23.42 -17.10
N LEU A 43 1.52 22.73 -16.47
CA LEU A 43 0.47 21.96 -17.15
C LEU A 43 -0.95 22.36 -16.78
N ASP A 44 -1.17 23.31 -15.87
CA ASP A 44 -2.52 23.80 -15.55
C ASP A 44 -2.93 24.89 -16.56
N PRO A 45 -3.75 24.57 -17.60
CA PRO A 45 -4.16 25.53 -18.60
C PRO A 45 -5.45 26.20 -18.09
N VAL A 46 -5.36 26.90 -16.96
CA VAL A 46 -6.50 27.72 -16.51
C VAL A 46 -6.49 28.99 -17.33
N LEU A 47 -7.42 29.00 -18.30
CA LEU A 47 -8.14 30.11 -18.92
C LEU A 47 -7.60 31.51 -18.56
N PRO A 48 -7.25 32.36 -19.55
CA PRO A 48 -6.87 33.75 -19.30
C PRO A 48 -8.06 34.48 -18.64
N GLY A 49 -8.07 34.58 -17.31
CA GLY A 49 -9.13 35.25 -16.56
C GLY A 49 -9.42 34.73 -15.15
N VAL A 50 -9.13 33.47 -14.82
CA VAL A 50 -9.24 32.97 -13.43
C VAL A 50 -7.83 33.00 -12.83
N GLY A 51 -7.63 33.83 -11.81
CA GLY A 51 -6.30 34.21 -11.36
C GLY A 51 -5.53 33.03 -10.79
N ARG A 52 -4.23 32.95 -11.12
CA ARG A 52 -3.21 32.12 -10.45
C ARG A 52 -3.38 32.08 -8.92
N GLN A 53 -3.79 33.20 -8.32
CA GLN A 53 -4.04 33.32 -6.87
C GLN A 53 -5.25 32.51 -6.36
N ASP A 54 -6.28 32.28 -7.17
CA ASP A 54 -7.51 31.61 -6.73
C ASP A 54 -7.33 30.09 -6.66
N ALA A 55 -6.62 29.49 -7.62
CA ALA A 55 -6.26 28.06 -7.60
C ALA A 55 -5.25 27.72 -6.49
N ASP A 56 -4.25 28.59 -6.28
CA ASP A 56 -3.31 28.52 -5.15
C ASP A 56 -4.07 28.53 -3.83
N SER A 57 -5.02 29.46 -3.68
CA SER A 57 -5.79 29.62 -2.45
C SER A 57 -6.69 28.43 -2.13
N TRP A 58 -7.27 27.77 -3.13
CA TRP A 58 -8.20 26.65 -2.93
C TRP A 58 -7.44 25.38 -2.52
N THR A 59 -6.28 25.15 -3.13
CA THR A 59 -5.51 23.93 -2.91
C THR A 59 -4.66 24.01 -1.64
N ASP A 60 -4.07 25.18 -1.35
CA ASP A 60 -3.47 25.47 -0.03
C ASP A 60 -4.50 25.35 1.08
N ARG A 61 -5.76 25.75 0.81
CA ARG A 61 -6.86 25.59 1.75
C ARG A 61 -7.23 24.14 1.97
N ALA A 62 -7.31 23.30 0.95
CA ALA A 62 -7.61 21.87 1.12
C ALA A 62 -6.55 21.16 2.00
N VAL A 63 -5.26 21.46 1.77
CA VAL A 63 -4.16 20.92 2.59
C VAL A 63 -4.20 21.46 4.01
N ALA A 64 -4.46 22.77 4.18
CA ALA A 64 -4.58 23.39 5.48
C ALA A 64 -5.77 22.83 6.28
N GLU A 65 -6.92 22.65 5.64
CA GLU A 65 -8.12 22.07 6.25
C GLU A 65 -7.89 20.60 6.65
N ALA A 66 -7.21 19.82 5.80
CA ALA A 66 -6.81 18.45 6.13
C ALA A 66 -5.85 18.42 7.33
N ALA A 67 -4.81 19.27 7.32
CA ALA A 67 -3.83 19.36 8.40
C ALA A 67 -4.51 19.74 9.73
N GLU A 68 -5.39 20.73 9.70
CA GLU A 68 -6.11 21.21 10.88
C GLU A 68 -7.09 20.16 11.41
N GLY A 69 -7.81 19.47 10.52
CA GLY A 69 -8.66 18.33 10.87
C GLY A 69 -7.88 17.20 11.54
N LEU A 70 -6.66 16.92 11.08
CA LEU A 70 -5.78 15.91 11.68
C LEU A 70 -5.20 16.37 13.02
N ARG A 71 -4.80 17.64 13.17
CA ARG A 71 -4.31 18.19 14.46
C ARG A 71 -5.35 18.10 15.56
N ARG A 72 -6.62 18.37 15.23
CA ARG A 72 -7.74 18.19 16.19
C ARG A 72 -7.91 16.74 16.62
N ARG A 73 -7.80 15.78 15.69
CA ARG A 73 -7.95 14.34 15.97
C ARG A 73 -6.72 13.73 16.66
N HIS A 74 -5.52 14.25 16.37
CA HIS A 74 -4.26 13.74 16.92
C HIS A 74 -3.42 14.88 17.54
N PRO A 75 -3.81 15.43 18.71
CA PRO A 75 -3.15 16.61 19.30
C PRO A 75 -1.67 16.43 19.66
N ARG A 76 -1.22 15.18 19.81
CA ARG A 76 0.17 14.82 20.15
C ARG A 76 1.04 14.52 18.93
N LEU A 77 0.44 14.44 17.73
CA LEU A 77 1.15 14.13 16.50
C LEU A 77 1.74 15.43 15.92
N GLU A 78 3.05 15.46 15.69
CA GLU A 78 3.67 16.56 14.96
C GLU A 78 3.26 16.47 13.48
N ILE A 79 2.55 17.49 13.00
CA ILE A 79 2.03 17.54 11.62
C ILE A 79 2.63 18.75 10.90
N THR A 80 3.44 18.47 9.88
CA THR A 80 4.07 19.45 9.00
C THR A 80 3.48 19.40 7.59
N THR A 81 3.59 20.50 6.84
CA THR A 81 3.12 20.62 5.45
C THR A 81 4.27 21.01 4.52
N ARG A 82 4.26 20.49 3.30
CA ARG A 82 5.18 20.87 2.21
C ARG A 82 4.40 20.98 0.90
N CYS A 83 4.68 22.03 0.13
CA CYS A 83 4.09 22.22 -1.19
C CYS A 83 5.18 22.32 -2.26
N PRO A 84 5.83 21.20 -2.65
CA PRO A 84 6.86 21.21 -3.67
C PRO A 84 6.29 21.52 -5.05
N THR A 85 7.06 22.27 -5.83
CA THR A 85 6.77 22.55 -7.24
C THR A 85 7.29 21.43 -8.14
N GLY A 86 6.47 20.99 -9.09
CA GLY A 86 6.86 20.09 -10.18
C GLY A 86 5.82 19.01 -10.46
N ARG A 87 6.18 18.08 -11.36
CA ARG A 87 5.32 16.93 -11.69
C ARG A 87 5.00 16.14 -10.41
N PRO A 88 3.72 15.89 -10.07
CA PRO A 88 3.36 15.36 -8.76
C PRO A 88 4.05 14.05 -8.39
N ALA A 89 4.14 13.12 -9.35
CA ALA A 89 4.79 11.83 -9.10
C ALA A 89 6.29 11.95 -8.83
N ALA A 90 6.98 12.86 -9.53
CA ALA A 90 8.41 13.09 -9.32
C ALA A 90 8.67 13.80 -7.98
N ALA A 91 7.85 14.78 -7.64
CA ALA A 91 7.94 15.50 -6.36
C ALA A 91 7.66 14.56 -5.17
N LEU A 92 6.60 13.73 -5.25
CA LEU A 92 6.28 12.75 -4.21
C LEU A 92 7.36 11.68 -4.08
N ALA A 93 7.93 11.20 -5.19
CA ALA A 93 9.04 10.24 -5.15
C ALA A 93 10.30 10.84 -4.51
N ALA A 94 10.59 12.12 -4.76
CA ALA A 94 11.69 12.83 -4.11
C ALA A 94 11.46 12.97 -2.59
N GLU A 95 10.25 13.36 -2.17
CA GLU A 95 9.89 13.42 -0.74
C GLU A 95 9.92 12.03 -0.06
N ALA A 96 9.72 10.95 -0.83
CA ALA A 96 9.72 9.60 -0.30
C ALA A 96 11.12 9.08 0.08
N VAL A 97 12.21 9.70 -0.40
CA VAL A 97 13.59 9.26 -0.11
C VAL A 97 13.88 9.29 1.39
N ASP A 98 13.41 10.36 2.07
CA ASP A 98 13.70 10.61 3.48
C ASP A 98 12.60 10.12 4.44
N CYS A 99 11.51 9.55 3.93
CA CYS A 99 10.40 9.07 4.75
C CYS A 99 10.45 7.55 4.99
N ALA A 100 9.85 7.13 6.11
CA ALA A 100 9.74 5.71 6.46
C ALA A 100 8.66 5.00 5.64
N LEU A 101 7.62 5.75 5.27
CA LEU A 101 6.44 5.29 4.55
C LEU A 101 5.85 6.45 3.76
N LEU A 102 5.55 6.23 2.48
CA LEU A 102 4.73 7.14 1.70
C LEU A 102 3.30 6.60 1.64
N VAL A 103 2.31 7.46 1.84
CA VAL A 103 0.89 7.12 1.74
C VAL A 103 0.25 7.99 0.67
N LEU A 104 -0.53 7.39 -0.22
CA LEU A 104 -1.25 8.11 -1.27
C LEU A 104 -2.70 7.63 -1.35
N GLY A 105 -3.58 8.51 -1.79
CA GLY A 105 -4.88 8.08 -2.29
C GLY A 105 -4.70 7.18 -3.52
N SER A 106 -5.54 6.16 -3.66
CA SER A 106 -5.55 5.31 -4.85
C SER A 106 -6.00 6.05 -6.11
N ARG A 107 -6.67 7.20 -5.93
CA ARG A 107 -7.21 8.10 -6.97
C ARG A 107 -7.03 9.56 -6.55
N GLY A 108 -7.27 10.48 -7.48
CA GLY A 108 -7.23 11.92 -7.25
C GLY A 108 -8.41 12.63 -7.93
N LEU A 109 -8.34 13.96 -8.02
CA LEU A 109 -9.45 14.85 -8.43
C LEU A 109 -10.10 14.59 -9.80
N GLY A 110 -9.46 13.85 -10.72
CA GLY A 110 -9.93 13.62 -12.10
C GLY A 110 -10.43 12.21 -12.45
N GLY A 111 -10.65 11.34 -11.47
CA GLY A 111 -10.96 9.92 -11.71
C GLY A 111 -12.36 9.66 -12.27
N LEU A 112 -12.47 8.99 -13.43
CA LEU A 112 -13.72 8.40 -13.92
C LEU A 112 -14.28 7.41 -12.89
N THR A 113 -15.61 7.31 -12.78
CA THR A 113 -16.30 6.35 -11.90
C THR A 113 -15.89 4.91 -12.21
N GLY A 114 -15.08 4.29 -11.35
CA GLY A 114 -14.62 2.90 -11.52
C GLY A 114 -13.34 2.56 -10.74
N PHE A 115 -12.83 1.34 -10.94
CA PHE A 115 -11.67 0.76 -10.23
C PHE A 115 -10.30 1.22 -10.77
N LEU A 116 -10.18 2.35 -11.47
CA LEU A 116 -8.90 2.76 -12.07
C LEU A 116 -7.97 3.40 -11.03
N LEU A 117 -6.70 3.00 -11.01
CA LEU A 117 -5.67 3.61 -10.15
C LEU A 117 -5.20 4.93 -10.74
N GLY A 118 -4.98 5.94 -9.89
CA GLY A 118 -4.51 7.26 -10.31
C GLY A 118 -3.12 7.21 -10.95
N SER A 119 -2.92 7.97 -12.04
CA SER A 119 -1.65 8.04 -12.77
C SER A 119 -0.48 8.51 -11.89
N VAL A 120 -0.73 9.45 -10.98
CA VAL A 120 0.25 9.95 -10.00
C VAL A 120 0.66 8.85 -9.03
N ALA A 121 -0.30 8.13 -8.44
CA ALA A 121 -0.03 7.03 -7.52
C ALA A 121 0.81 5.93 -8.19
N LEU A 122 0.36 5.45 -9.36
CA LEU A 122 1.10 4.46 -10.16
C LEU A 122 2.53 4.90 -10.45
N SER A 123 2.71 6.11 -10.97
CA SER A 123 4.02 6.64 -11.35
C SER A 123 4.94 6.84 -10.14
N THR A 124 4.37 7.21 -8.98
CA THR A 124 5.13 7.39 -7.74
C THR A 124 5.61 6.06 -7.18
N VAL A 125 4.71 5.05 -7.09
CA VAL A 125 5.07 3.69 -6.64
C VAL A 125 6.21 3.12 -7.49
N ALA A 126 6.16 3.40 -8.79
CA ALA A 126 7.16 3.02 -9.77
C ALA A 126 8.53 3.72 -9.59
N ALA A 127 8.53 4.96 -9.10
CA ALA A 127 9.71 5.83 -9.05
C ALA A 127 10.41 5.87 -7.69
N THR A 128 9.91 5.16 -6.67
CA THR A 128 10.50 5.12 -5.34
C THR A 128 10.76 3.70 -4.84
N ASP A 129 11.82 3.57 -4.04
CA ASP A 129 12.19 2.35 -3.32
C ASP A 129 11.60 2.31 -1.90
N THR A 130 11.02 3.43 -1.45
CA THR A 130 10.34 3.53 -0.15
C THR A 130 8.99 2.84 -0.25
N PRO A 131 8.56 2.05 0.76
CA PRO A 131 7.24 1.45 0.77
C PRO A 131 6.14 2.50 0.56
N VAL A 132 5.21 2.20 -0.33
CA VAL A 132 4.07 3.08 -0.65
C VAL A 132 2.77 2.39 -0.29
N VAL A 133 1.94 3.02 0.53
CA VAL A 133 0.59 2.54 0.86
C VAL A 133 -0.43 3.31 0.03
N LEU A 134 -1.24 2.57 -0.72
CA LEU A 134 -2.35 3.12 -1.49
C LEU A 134 -3.66 2.88 -0.74
N VAL A 135 -4.37 3.96 -0.45
CA VAL A 135 -5.59 3.97 0.36
C VAL A 135 -6.78 4.36 -0.50
N ARG A 136 -7.88 3.63 -0.37
CA ARG A 136 -9.16 3.92 -1.02
C ARG A 136 -10.09 4.65 -0.07
N SER A 137 -10.92 5.54 -0.60
CA SER A 137 -12.08 6.06 0.13
C SER A 137 -13.18 5.00 0.14
N THR A 138 -13.70 4.65 1.31
CA THR A 138 -14.83 3.71 1.45
C THR A 138 -16.19 4.39 1.31
N GLY A 139 -16.23 5.70 1.03
CA GLY A 139 -17.48 6.44 0.78
C GLY A 139 -18.38 6.62 2.00
N GLU A 140 -17.94 6.27 3.21
CA GLU A 140 -18.71 6.52 4.43
C GLU A 140 -18.58 7.99 4.86
N PRO A 141 -19.70 8.71 5.04
CA PRO A 141 -19.69 10.12 5.39
C PRO A 141 -19.18 10.38 6.82
N ASP A 142 -18.50 11.52 6.99
CA ASP A 142 -17.88 12.08 8.21
C ASP A 142 -18.82 12.25 9.44
N THR A 143 -20.08 11.81 9.38
CA THR A 143 -21.13 12.04 10.39
C THR A 143 -21.52 10.81 11.20
N ALA A 144 -21.08 9.62 10.82
CA ALA A 144 -21.09 8.51 11.77
C ALA A 144 -20.02 8.83 12.81
N SER A 145 -20.47 9.21 14.02
CA SER A 145 -19.64 9.11 15.20
C SER A 145 -18.91 7.78 15.10
N GLU A 146 -17.58 7.83 14.98
CA GLU A 146 -16.67 6.69 15.11
C GLU A 146 -16.83 6.16 16.55
N SER A 147 -18.00 5.60 16.86
CA SER A 147 -18.27 4.84 18.06
C SER A 147 -17.42 3.60 17.92
N GLU A 148 -16.21 3.66 18.49
CA GLU A 148 -15.48 2.55 19.12
C GLU A 148 -15.33 1.24 18.32
N ALA A 149 -15.60 1.26 17.02
CA ALA A 149 -15.28 0.21 16.08
C ALA A 149 -14.11 0.74 15.26
N GLU A 150 -12.90 0.67 15.83
CA GLU A 150 -11.68 0.83 15.04
C GLU A 150 -11.76 -0.11 13.83
N PRO A 151 -11.75 0.38 12.58
CA PRO A 151 -11.66 -0.47 11.39
C PRO A 151 -10.23 -1.01 11.23
N GLY A 152 -9.64 -1.55 12.30
CA GLY A 152 -8.22 -1.84 12.41
C GLY A 152 -7.78 -2.57 13.68
N ALA A 153 -8.51 -2.44 14.81
CA ALA A 153 -8.25 -3.26 16.01
C ALA A 153 -8.72 -4.70 15.78
N GLY A 154 -7.87 -5.51 15.15
CA GLY A 154 -8.12 -6.94 14.90
C GLY A 154 -8.12 -7.35 13.43
N ALA A 155 -8.05 -6.40 12.49
CA ALA A 155 -7.90 -6.70 11.08
C ALA A 155 -6.42 -7.00 10.77
N GLY A 156 -6.09 -8.28 10.56
CA GLY A 156 -4.72 -8.74 10.33
C GLY A 156 -4.09 -8.21 9.04
N ILE A 157 -2.78 -8.43 8.90
CA ILE A 157 -2.02 -8.12 7.69
C ILE A 157 -2.00 -9.36 6.79
N VAL A 158 -2.25 -9.17 5.50
CA VAL A 158 -2.06 -10.23 4.49
C VAL A 158 -0.84 -9.88 3.65
N VAL A 159 0.14 -10.78 3.55
CA VAL A 159 1.31 -10.59 2.68
C VAL A 159 1.34 -11.65 1.58
N GLY A 160 1.48 -11.21 0.33
CA GLY A 160 1.72 -12.10 -0.80
C GLY A 160 3.21 -12.30 -1.05
N ILE A 161 3.67 -13.56 -1.06
CA ILE A 161 5.05 -13.90 -1.38
C ILE A 161 5.16 -14.87 -2.56
N ASP A 162 6.25 -14.73 -3.30
CA ASP A 162 6.71 -15.71 -4.27
C ASP A 162 8.00 -16.34 -3.73
N ILE A 163 7.98 -17.65 -3.49
CA ILE A 163 9.13 -18.37 -2.95
C ILE A 163 10.27 -18.54 -3.97
N GLN A 164 10.01 -18.27 -5.25
CA GLN A 164 11.02 -18.31 -6.31
C GLN A 164 11.80 -17.01 -6.45
N GLU A 165 11.36 -15.94 -5.78
CA GLU A 165 11.91 -14.59 -5.89
C GLU A 165 12.35 -14.08 -4.52
N ALA A 166 13.26 -13.09 -4.51
CA ALA A 166 13.73 -12.50 -3.26
C ALA A 166 12.62 -11.66 -2.59
N CYS A 167 12.04 -12.16 -1.50
CA CYS A 167 10.94 -11.50 -0.79
C CYS A 167 11.31 -10.90 0.58
N ASP A 168 12.60 -10.90 0.95
CA ASP A 168 13.07 -10.45 2.27
C ASP A 168 12.63 -9.03 2.65
N ARG A 169 12.62 -8.09 1.69
CA ARG A 169 12.17 -6.71 1.93
C ARG A 169 10.66 -6.66 2.19
N VAL A 170 9.89 -7.47 1.48
CA VAL A 170 8.43 -7.56 1.62
C VAL A 170 8.07 -8.19 2.97
N LEU A 171 8.76 -9.28 3.34
CA LEU A 171 8.60 -9.94 4.63
C LEU A 171 9.04 -9.01 5.77
N THR A 172 10.21 -8.35 5.67
CA THR A 172 10.66 -7.37 6.67
C THR A 172 9.58 -6.34 6.96
N PHE A 173 9.04 -5.72 5.89
CA PHE A 173 7.99 -4.73 6.04
C PHE A 173 6.74 -5.33 6.69
N ALA A 174 6.25 -6.47 6.22
CA ALA A 174 5.02 -7.08 6.74
C ALA A 174 5.14 -7.48 8.23
N PHE A 175 6.28 -8.03 8.63
CA PHE A 175 6.54 -8.41 10.02
C PHE A 175 6.70 -7.18 10.93
N GLU A 176 7.47 -6.17 10.52
CA GLU A 176 7.61 -4.92 11.27
C GLU A 176 6.26 -4.19 11.41
N GLU A 177 5.39 -4.25 10.40
CA GLU A 177 4.03 -3.71 10.49
C GLU A 177 3.14 -4.49 11.44
N ALA A 178 3.21 -5.82 11.41
CA ALA A 178 2.40 -6.68 12.26
C ALA A 178 2.76 -6.50 13.74
N GLU A 179 4.06 -6.44 14.04
CA GLU A 179 4.58 -6.19 15.39
C GLU A 179 4.14 -4.82 15.92
N ARG A 180 4.32 -3.76 15.11
CA ARG A 180 3.92 -2.39 15.50
C ARG A 180 2.42 -2.27 15.80
N ARG A 181 1.59 -3.00 15.08
CA ARG A 181 0.12 -2.98 15.23
C ARG A 181 -0.40 -3.99 16.24
N GLY A 182 0.44 -4.91 16.71
CA GLY A 182 0.00 -6.02 17.56
C GLY A 182 -1.07 -6.89 16.91
N CYS A 183 -0.99 -7.11 15.60
CA CYS A 183 -1.99 -7.87 14.83
C CYS A 183 -1.40 -9.15 14.21
N THR A 184 -2.28 -10.02 13.71
CA THR A 184 -1.88 -11.25 13.04
C THR A 184 -1.29 -10.97 11.66
N LEU A 185 -0.41 -11.85 11.19
CA LEU A 185 0.17 -11.84 9.86
C LEU A 185 -0.20 -13.13 9.12
N GLN A 186 -0.92 -13.00 8.01
CA GLN A 186 -1.22 -14.10 7.11
C GLN A 186 -0.30 -14.05 5.89
N VAL A 187 0.59 -15.05 5.76
CA VAL A 187 1.46 -15.21 4.60
C VAL A 187 0.74 -16.07 3.56
N VAL A 188 0.51 -15.49 2.38
CA VAL A 188 -0.17 -16.15 1.26
C VAL A 188 0.83 -16.43 0.15
N HIS A 189 0.93 -17.70 -0.23
CA HIS A 189 1.69 -18.14 -1.39
C HIS A 189 0.79 -18.96 -2.31
N THR A 190 0.96 -18.80 -3.62
CA THR A 190 0.29 -19.65 -4.60
C THR A 190 1.28 -20.35 -5.50
N TRP A 191 0.98 -21.59 -5.82
CA TRP A 191 1.74 -22.40 -6.76
C TRP A 191 0.84 -22.83 -7.93
N LYS A 192 1.46 -23.15 -9.06
CA LYS A 192 0.76 -23.71 -10.23
C LYS A 192 1.50 -24.96 -10.67
N MET A 193 0.75 -25.96 -11.11
CA MET A 193 1.35 -27.12 -11.77
C MET A 193 2.02 -26.69 -13.08
N PRO A 194 3.26 -27.13 -13.34
CA PRO A 194 3.88 -26.96 -14.65
C PRO A 194 2.99 -27.56 -15.76
N PRO A 195 2.79 -26.85 -16.90
CA PRO A 195 1.91 -27.32 -17.97
C PRO A 195 2.28 -28.69 -18.56
N ALA A 196 3.54 -29.11 -18.43
CA ALA A 196 3.97 -30.44 -18.86
C ALA A 196 3.24 -31.57 -18.12
N TYR A 197 2.79 -31.31 -16.90
CA TYR A 197 2.10 -32.29 -16.06
C TYR A 197 0.58 -32.36 -16.32
N SER A 198 -0.02 -31.33 -16.91
CA SER A 198 -1.46 -31.37 -17.26
C SER A 198 -1.81 -32.33 -18.40
N TYR A 199 -0.81 -32.85 -19.13
CA TYR A 199 -0.99 -33.76 -20.27
C TYR A 199 -0.68 -35.23 -19.94
N VAL A 200 -0.28 -35.55 -18.71
CA VAL A 200 0.04 -36.93 -18.33
C VAL A 200 -1.21 -37.58 -17.69
N PRO A 201 -1.79 -38.65 -18.29
CA PRO A 201 -3.05 -39.25 -17.83
C PRO A 201 -3.01 -39.97 -16.48
N LEU A 202 -1.88 -39.94 -15.78
CA LEU A 202 -1.58 -40.67 -14.54
C LEU A 202 -1.38 -39.74 -13.32
N PHE A 203 -1.77 -38.47 -13.40
CA PHE A 203 -1.73 -37.58 -12.24
C PHE A 203 -2.83 -37.95 -11.24
N ASP A 204 -2.43 -38.64 -10.18
CA ASP A 204 -3.27 -38.90 -9.01
C ASP A 204 -3.30 -37.66 -8.09
N SER A 205 -4.46 -37.42 -7.48
CA SER A 205 -4.69 -36.44 -6.43
C SER A 205 -3.71 -36.53 -5.25
N ASP A 206 -3.14 -37.72 -4.99
CA ASP A 206 -2.13 -37.91 -3.96
C ASP A 206 -0.79 -37.21 -4.29
N ASN A 207 -0.41 -37.14 -5.57
CA ASN A 207 0.78 -36.39 -6.00
C ASN A 207 0.61 -34.86 -5.81
N GLU A 208 -0.58 -34.33 -6.08
CA GLU A 208 -0.88 -32.90 -5.84
C GLU A 208 -0.78 -32.54 -4.36
N ARG A 209 -1.30 -33.41 -3.48
CA ARG A 209 -1.18 -33.25 -2.02
C ARG A 209 0.26 -33.34 -1.53
N ASP A 210 1.09 -34.20 -2.14
CA ASP A 210 2.52 -34.27 -1.83
C ASP A 210 3.25 -32.99 -2.24
N ILE A 211 2.95 -32.46 -3.44
CA ILE A 211 3.52 -31.19 -3.91
C ILE A 211 3.10 -30.04 -2.99
N GLN A 212 1.81 -29.92 -2.68
CA GLN A 212 1.32 -28.87 -1.79
C GLN A 212 1.98 -28.94 -0.40
N ARG A 213 2.15 -30.15 0.17
CA ARG A 213 2.86 -30.35 1.44
C ARG A 213 4.33 -29.94 1.35
N SER A 214 4.99 -30.26 0.24
CA SER A 214 6.38 -29.86 -0.02
C SER A 214 6.54 -28.35 -0.13
N VAL A 215 5.64 -27.68 -0.86
CA VAL A 215 5.61 -26.22 -0.99
C VAL A 215 5.32 -25.57 0.36
N ALA A 216 4.34 -26.07 1.12
CA ALA A 216 4.01 -25.59 2.45
C ALA A 216 5.19 -25.70 3.42
N ARG A 217 5.93 -26.82 3.38
CA ARG A 217 7.15 -26.98 4.17
C ARG A 217 8.22 -25.97 3.78
N THR A 218 8.43 -25.74 2.48
CA THR A 218 9.38 -24.71 1.99
C THR A 218 9.02 -23.32 2.52
N VAL A 219 7.74 -22.96 2.50
CA VAL A 219 7.25 -21.68 3.05
C VAL A 219 7.49 -21.61 4.56
N GLU A 220 7.17 -22.66 5.31
CA GLU A 220 7.43 -22.68 6.76
C GLU A 220 8.92 -22.56 7.08
N ASP A 221 9.78 -23.31 6.39
CA ASP A 221 11.24 -23.26 6.56
C ASP A 221 11.79 -21.86 6.26
N MET A 222 11.27 -21.18 5.22
CA MET A 222 11.59 -19.80 4.89
C MET A 222 11.15 -18.81 6.00
N LEU A 223 10.04 -19.07 6.68
CA LEU A 223 9.49 -18.20 7.73
C LEU A 223 10.15 -18.42 9.10
N LEU A 224 10.87 -19.53 9.32
CA LEU A 224 11.53 -19.82 10.60
C LEU A 224 12.43 -18.69 11.12
N PRO A 225 13.31 -18.06 10.31
CA PRO A 225 14.14 -16.94 10.76
C PRO A 225 13.30 -15.72 11.17
N TRP A 226 12.17 -15.48 10.48
CA TRP A 226 11.28 -14.36 10.75
C TRP A 226 10.48 -14.56 12.04
N ARG A 227 9.93 -15.76 12.26
CA ARG A 227 9.26 -16.12 13.53
C ARG A 227 10.20 -15.99 14.74
N ARG A 228 11.50 -16.27 14.56
CA ARG A 228 12.50 -16.07 15.63
C ARG A 228 12.82 -14.60 15.85
N ARG A 229 12.83 -13.78 14.79
CA ARG A 229 13.10 -12.34 14.87
C ARG A 229 11.91 -11.57 15.44
N PHE A 230 10.68 -12.02 15.20
CA PHE A 230 9.43 -11.39 15.60
C PHE A 230 8.54 -12.39 16.37
N PRO A 231 8.91 -12.75 17.62
CA PRO A 231 8.21 -13.79 18.38
C PRO A 231 6.78 -13.42 18.80
N ASP A 232 6.48 -12.12 18.87
CA ASP A 232 5.17 -11.61 19.30
C ASP A 232 4.15 -11.53 18.16
N VAL A 233 4.57 -11.80 16.91
CA VAL A 233 3.69 -11.79 15.74
C VAL A 233 3.07 -13.17 15.53
N ASP A 234 1.74 -13.27 15.62
CA ASP A 234 1.01 -14.48 15.27
C ASP A 234 0.97 -14.66 13.74
N VAL A 235 1.75 -15.64 13.25
CA VAL A 235 1.91 -15.91 11.81
C VAL A 235 1.11 -17.15 11.40
N SER A 236 0.18 -16.94 10.47
CA SER A 236 -0.53 -18.01 9.76
C SER A 236 -0.04 -18.12 8.31
N THR A 237 0.01 -19.34 7.79
CA THR A 237 0.47 -19.64 6.43
C THR A 237 -0.67 -20.20 5.59
N GLY A 238 -0.85 -19.66 4.39
CA GLY A 238 -1.84 -20.10 3.41
C GLY A 238 -1.17 -20.42 2.08
N VAL A 239 -1.03 -21.71 1.76
CA VAL A 239 -0.49 -22.18 0.48
C VAL A 239 -1.64 -22.72 -0.37
N TYR A 240 -1.84 -22.13 -1.53
CA TYR A 240 -2.97 -22.44 -2.41
C TYR A 240 -2.50 -22.76 -3.82
N GLU A 241 -3.22 -23.65 -4.49
CA GLU A 241 -3.07 -23.82 -5.93
C GLU A 241 -3.80 -22.70 -6.69
N GLY A 242 -3.22 -22.23 -7.79
CA GLY A 242 -3.90 -21.39 -8.77
C GLY A 242 -3.38 -19.95 -8.83
N SER A 243 -4.30 -18.98 -8.89
CA SER A 243 -3.98 -17.58 -9.17
C SER A 243 -3.65 -16.79 -7.90
N ALA A 244 -2.43 -16.23 -7.85
CA ALA A 244 -1.98 -15.33 -6.78
C ALA A 244 -2.89 -14.12 -6.60
N SER A 245 -3.31 -13.48 -7.70
CA SER A 245 -4.13 -12.28 -7.67
C SER A 245 -5.50 -12.55 -7.07
N GLU A 246 -6.19 -13.61 -7.52
CA GLU A 246 -7.50 -13.99 -6.99
C GLU A 246 -7.43 -14.33 -5.51
N ARG A 247 -6.38 -15.07 -5.11
CA ARG A 247 -6.21 -15.50 -3.72
C ARG A 247 -5.94 -14.32 -2.79
N LEU A 248 -5.08 -13.39 -3.21
CA LEU A 248 -4.79 -12.18 -2.42
C LEU A 248 -5.99 -11.25 -2.34
N VAL A 249 -6.73 -11.08 -3.43
CA VAL A 249 -7.97 -10.30 -3.43
C VAL A 249 -9.01 -10.92 -2.50
N GLN A 250 -9.14 -12.25 -2.49
CA GLN A 250 -10.02 -12.95 -1.56
C GLN A 250 -9.57 -12.77 -0.09
N ALA A 251 -8.29 -12.97 0.19
CA ALA A 251 -7.73 -12.82 1.53
C ALA A 251 -7.82 -11.37 2.06
N SER A 252 -7.82 -10.38 1.16
CA SER A 252 -7.91 -8.96 1.53
C SER A 252 -9.22 -8.53 2.20
N ARG A 253 -10.31 -9.32 2.07
CA ARG A 253 -11.66 -8.91 2.49
C ARG A 253 -11.82 -8.59 3.98
N GLY A 254 -10.93 -9.13 4.83
CA GLY A 254 -10.88 -8.83 6.27
C GLY A 254 -9.53 -8.26 6.72
N ALA A 255 -8.66 -7.88 5.78
CA ALA A 255 -7.31 -7.41 6.08
C ALA A 255 -7.32 -5.91 6.41
N GLY A 256 -6.57 -5.51 7.43
CA GLY A 256 -6.30 -4.10 7.74
C GLY A 256 -5.23 -3.49 6.83
N LEU A 257 -4.41 -4.35 6.21
CA LEU A 257 -3.39 -4.00 5.23
C LEU A 257 -3.05 -5.23 4.38
N VAL A 258 -2.91 -5.04 3.07
CA VAL A 258 -2.34 -6.04 2.16
C VAL A 258 -0.94 -5.60 1.74
N VAL A 259 0.05 -6.48 1.86
CA VAL A 259 1.45 -6.21 1.49
C VAL A 259 1.79 -7.04 0.26
N VAL A 260 2.28 -6.37 -0.79
CA VAL A 260 2.72 -6.99 -2.03
C VAL A 260 4.06 -6.40 -2.50
N GLY A 261 4.84 -7.22 -3.19
CA GLY A 261 6.11 -6.82 -3.79
C GLY A 261 5.95 -6.08 -5.12
N ARG A 262 6.93 -5.24 -5.44
CA ARG A 262 7.20 -4.75 -6.79
C ARG A 262 8.68 -4.98 -7.09
N HIS A 263 8.98 -5.62 -8.21
CA HIS A 263 10.36 -5.78 -8.63
C HIS A 263 11.00 -4.47 -9.10
N LEU A 264 12.27 -4.28 -8.71
CA LEU A 264 13.16 -3.23 -9.19
C LEU A 264 13.75 -3.61 -10.57
N ARG A 265 12.88 -3.89 -11.54
CA ARG A 265 13.33 -4.15 -12.92
C ARG A 265 13.45 -2.85 -13.70
N HIS A 266 14.66 -2.61 -14.21
CA HIS A 266 14.92 -1.58 -15.21
C HIS A 266 14.53 -2.15 -16.59
N SER A 267 13.24 -2.09 -16.92
CA SER A 267 12.78 -2.40 -18.28
C SER A 267 12.82 -1.13 -19.14
N PRO A 268 13.21 -1.20 -20.43
CA PRO A 268 13.12 -0.06 -21.35
C PRO A 268 11.68 0.45 -21.57
N LEU A 269 10.66 -0.34 -21.18
CA LEU A 269 9.25 0.03 -21.24
C LEU A 269 8.71 0.65 -19.94
N GLY A 270 9.60 0.98 -19.01
CA GLY A 270 9.26 1.61 -17.74
C GLY A 270 8.96 0.63 -16.61
N PRO A 271 8.69 1.16 -15.42
CA PRO A 271 8.49 0.37 -14.20
C PRO A 271 7.17 -0.41 -14.27
N HIS A 272 7.27 -1.73 -14.15
CA HIS A 272 6.13 -2.65 -14.21
C HIS A 272 5.82 -3.19 -12.80
N LEU A 273 4.60 -2.95 -12.30
CA LEU A 273 4.15 -3.42 -10.98
C LEU A 273 4.06 -4.95 -10.88
N GLY A 274 3.91 -5.63 -12.01
CA GLY A 274 3.58 -7.04 -12.07
C GLY A 274 2.07 -7.27 -12.05
N PRO A 275 1.59 -8.37 -12.65
CA PRO A 275 0.15 -8.64 -12.79
C PRO A 275 -0.55 -8.85 -11.44
N VAL A 276 0.14 -9.42 -10.45
CA VAL A 276 -0.40 -9.67 -9.11
C VAL A 276 -0.64 -8.37 -8.36
N THR A 277 0.40 -7.54 -8.24
CA THR A 277 0.33 -6.23 -7.58
C THR A 277 -0.68 -5.33 -8.28
N HIS A 278 -0.71 -5.31 -9.61
CA HIS A 278 -1.73 -4.60 -10.36
C HIS A 278 -3.15 -5.07 -9.98
N ALA A 279 -3.43 -6.38 -10.05
CA ALA A 279 -4.75 -6.91 -9.70
C ALA A 279 -5.17 -6.61 -8.26
N VAL A 280 -4.25 -6.73 -7.29
CA VAL A 280 -4.50 -6.39 -5.88
C VAL A 280 -4.87 -4.90 -5.76
N LEU A 281 -4.05 -4.01 -6.32
CA LEU A 281 -4.31 -2.57 -6.32
C LEU A 281 -5.64 -2.17 -6.95
N HIS A 282 -6.13 -2.95 -7.91
CA HIS A 282 -7.40 -2.71 -8.58
C HIS A 282 -8.61 -3.33 -7.86
N HIS A 283 -8.46 -4.45 -7.15
CA HIS A 283 -9.60 -5.23 -6.68
C HIS A 283 -9.73 -5.35 -5.15
N THR A 284 -8.82 -4.80 -4.36
CA THR A 284 -8.93 -4.80 -2.88
C THR A 284 -9.55 -3.52 -2.34
N ALA A 285 -10.37 -3.62 -1.30
CA ALA A 285 -10.86 -2.45 -0.56
C ALA A 285 -9.87 -2.02 0.53
N ALA A 286 -9.16 -2.99 1.11
CA ALA A 286 -8.13 -2.75 2.12
C ALA A 286 -6.98 -1.89 1.56
N PRO A 287 -6.32 -1.07 2.41
CA PRO A 287 -5.07 -0.41 2.07
C PRO A 287 -4.04 -1.41 1.55
N VAL A 288 -3.26 -1.01 0.54
CA VAL A 288 -2.25 -1.88 -0.07
C VAL A 288 -0.88 -1.24 0.05
N ALA A 289 0.03 -1.89 0.78
CA ALA A 289 1.45 -1.57 0.78
C ALA A 289 2.15 -2.25 -0.40
N VAL A 290 2.80 -1.45 -1.23
CA VAL A 290 3.68 -1.91 -2.31
C VAL A 290 5.12 -1.69 -1.88
N VAL A 291 5.88 -2.79 -1.79
CA VAL A 291 7.27 -2.78 -1.33
C VAL A 291 8.19 -3.12 -2.49
N ALA A 292 9.11 -2.22 -2.81
CA ALA A 292 10.11 -2.45 -3.83
C ALA A 292 11.17 -3.48 -3.36
N HIS A 293 11.47 -4.48 -4.19
CA HIS A 293 12.47 -5.51 -3.93
C HIS A 293 13.25 -5.87 -5.20
N PRO A 294 14.49 -6.41 -5.09
CA PRO A 294 15.25 -6.87 -6.24
C PRO A 294 14.49 -7.93 -7.06
#